data_AF-A0A5J4TPE9-F1
#
_entry.id   AF-A0A5J4TPE9-F1
#
_cell.length_a   1.000
_cell.length_b   1.000
_cell.length_c   1.000
_cell.angle_alpha   90.00
_cell.angle_beta   90.00
_cell.angle_gamma   90.00
#
_symmetry.space_group_name_H-M   'P 1'
#
loop_
_entity.id
_entity.type
_entity.pdbx_description
1 polymer ?
#
loop_
_entity_poly.entity_id
_entity_poly.type
_entity_poly.pdbx_seq_one_letter_code
_entity_poly.pdbx_strand_id
1 'polypeptide(L)'
;MTKDGFVQNIYDLFKKSKDQEIKDQAAISIGILYKAQEIDDTEMKTKIIGHLKSIVKETNKDELILDNAKTALKSLARNKANNEEIKKGGFAIPD
;
A
#
# COMPACT_ATOMS: atom_id res chain seq x y z
N MET A 1 4.72 -8.06 -21.30
CA MET A 1 4.93 -7.29 -20.05
C MET A 1 4.79 -8.24 -18.88
N THR A 2 5.83 -8.40 -18.06
CA THR A 2 5.75 -9.19 -16.82
C THR A 2 5.07 -8.37 -15.73
N LYS A 3 4.43 -9.06 -14.77
CA LYS A 3 3.80 -8.44 -13.60
C LYS A 3 4.76 -7.48 -12.88
N ASP A 4 6.03 -7.85 -12.78
CA ASP A 4 7.05 -7.10 -12.04
C ASP A 4 7.44 -5.79 -12.74
N GLY A 5 7.55 -5.79 -14.07
CA GLY A 5 7.84 -4.57 -14.83
C GLY A 5 6.72 -3.53 -14.71
N PHE A 6 5.47 -3.99 -14.66
CA PHE A 6 4.32 -3.10 -14.47
C PHE A 6 4.27 -2.53 -13.04
N VAL A 7 4.48 -3.36 -12.02
CA VAL A 7 4.58 -2.93 -10.62
C VAL A 7 5.68 -1.88 -10.45
N GLN A 8 6.84 -2.10 -11.04
CA GLN A 8 7.96 -1.17 -10.94
C GLN A 8 7.60 0.21 -11.51
N ASN A 9 6.87 0.26 -12.64
CA ASN A 9 6.41 1.52 -13.21
C ASN A 9 5.44 2.26 -12.27
N ILE A 10 4.52 1.55 -11.61
CA ILE A 10 3.61 2.16 -10.63
C ILE A 10 4.41 2.66 -9.41
N TYR A 11 5.39 1.89 -8.94
CA TYR A 11 6.21 2.30 -7.80
C TYR A 11 7.09 3.51 -8.13
N ASP A 12 7.60 3.60 -9.35
CA ASP A 12 8.32 4.77 -9.82
C ASP A 12 7.42 6.00 -9.91
N LEU A 13 6.17 5.85 -10.35
CA LEU A 13 5.17 6.91 -10.32
C LEU A 13 4.89 7.37 -8.88
N PHE A 14 4.71 6.43 -7.94
CA PHE A 14 4.55 6.73 -6.51
C PHE A 14 5.72 7.56 -5.95
N LYS A 15 6.97 7.22 -6.31
CA LYS A 15 8.17 7.94 -5.84
C LYS A 15 8.32 9.34 -6.43
N LYS A 16 8.01 9.49 -7.73
CA LYS A 16 8.27 10.74 -8.49
C LYS A 16 7.14 11.74 -8.40
N SER A 17 5.90 11.29 -8.16
CA SER A 17 4.74 12.18 -8.12
C SER A 17 4.80 13.16 -6.95
N LYS A 18 4.49 14.43 -7.23
CA LYS A 18 4.20 15.44 -6.21
C LYS A 18 2.69 15.54 -5.91
N ASP A 19 1.88 14.95 -6.78
CA ASP A 19 0.43 14.89 -6.61
C ASP A 19 0.08 13.77 -5.62
N GLN A 20 -0.61 14.15 -4.55
CA GLN A 20 -0.98 13.24 -3.47
C GLN A 20 -2.00 12.19 -3.91
N GLU A 21 -2.93 12.55 -4.80
CA GLU A 21 -3.94 11.61 -5.31
C GLU A 21 -3.26 10.52 -6.13
N ILE A 22 -2.31 10.89 -7.00
CA ILE A 22 -1.53 9.91 -7.76
C ILE A 22 -0.76 8.97 -6.82
N LYS A 23 -0.17 9.48 -5.74
CA LYS A 23 0.55 8.65 -4.76
C LYS A 23 -0.38 7.69 -4.03
N ASP A 24 -1.53 8.18 -3.60
CA ASP A 24 -2.54 7.37 -2.91
C ASP A 24 -3.01 6.22 -3.81
N GLN A 25 -3.38 6.53 -5.05
CA GLN A 25 -3.82 5.54 -6.03
C GLN A 25 -2.74 4.53 -6.41
N ALA A 26 -1.49 4.98 -6.58
CA ALA A 26 -0.36 4.09 -6.87
C ALA A 26 -0.12 3.10 -5.70
N ALA A 27 -0.14 3.58 -4.46
CA ALA A 27 0.03 2.73 -3.29
C ALA A 27 -1.11 1.73 -3.10
N ILE A 28 -2.36 2.16 -3.29
CA ILE A 28 -3.55 1.30 -3.26
C ILE A 28 -3.42 0.20 -4.32
N SER A 29 -3.07 0.58 -5.55
CA SER A 29 -2.93 -0.34 -6.68
C SER A 29 -1.88 -1.41 -6.40
N ILE A 30 -0.69 -1.02 -5.92
CA ILE A 30 0.36 -1.98 -5.55
C ILE A 30 -0.12 -2.91 -4.44
N GLY A 31 -0.76 -2.38 -3.39
CA GLY A 31 -1.27 -3.20 -2.29
C GLY A 31 -2.27 -4.27 -2.73
N ILE A 32 -3.16 -3.94 -3.68
CA ILE A 32 -4.12 -4.88 -4.25
C ILE A 32 -3.41 -5.90 -5.17
N LEU A 33 -2.45 -5.49 -6.00
CA LEU A 33 -1.70 -6.37 -6.91
C LEU A 33 -0.87 -7.44 -6.17
N TYR A 34 -0.44 -7.14 -4.94
CA TYR A 34 0.26 -8.05 -4.03
C TYR A 34 -0.66 -8.78 -3.05
N LYS A 35 -1.96 -8.92 -3.37
CA LYS A 35 -2.89 -9.70 -2.57
C LYS A 35 -2.35 -11.11 -2.32
N ALA A 36 -2.16 -11.45 -1.03
CA ALA A 36 -1.60 -12.71 -0.56
C ALA A 36 -0.20 -13.08 -1.10
N GLN A 37 0.52 -12.13 -1.73
CA GLN A 37 1.88 -12.31 -2.21
C GLN A 37 2.83 -11.40 -1.44
N GLU A 38 4.04 -11.85 -1.18
CA GLU A 38 5.04 -11.02 -0.52
C GLU A 38 5.52 -9.91 -1.47
N ILE A 39 5.71 -8.69 -0.94
CA ILE A 39 6.52 -7.68 -1.64
C ILE A 39 7.98 -7.94 -1.26
N ASP A 40 8.72 -8.61 -2.12
CA ASP A 40 10.10 -9.03 -1.82
C ASP A 40 11.06 -7.84 -1.70
N ASP A 41 10.82 -6.77 -2.48
CA ASP A 41 11.53 -5.50 -2.35
C ASP A 41 11.17 -4.86 -1.00
N THR A 42 12.14 -4.87 -0.08
CA THR A 42 11.95 -4.39 1.29
C THR A 42 11.72 -2.88 1.36
N GLU A 43 12.31 -2.10 0.45
CA GLU A 43 12.09 -0.65 0.39
C GLU A 43 10.66 -0.36 -0.09
N MET A 44 10.23 -1.01 -1.17
CA MET A 44 8.87 -0.88 -1.69
C MET A 44 7.84 -1.30 -0.64
N LYS A 45 8.04 -2.46 0.00
CA LYS A 45 7.19 -2.97 1.08
C LYS A 45 7.00 -1.93 2.19
N THR A 46 8.10 -1.37 2.68
CA THR A 46 8.09 -0.38 3.76
C THR A 46 7.37 0.91 3.34
N LYS A 47 7.67 1.45 2.14
CA LYS A 47 7.09 2.72 1.68
C LYS A 47 5.61 2.58 1.35
N ILE A 48 5.19 1.52 0.66
CA ILE A 48 3.79 1.31 0.30
C ILE A 48 2.94 1.06 1.55
N ILE A 49 3.37 0.16 2.44
CA ILE A 49 2.64 -0.10 3.68
C ILE A 49 2.59 1.14 4.56
N GLY A 50 3.71 1.87 4.69
CA GLY A 50 3.76 3.12 5.45
C GLY A 50 2.77 4.18 4.93
N HIS A 51 2.69 4.34 3.61
CA HIS A 51 1.77 5.28 2.97
C HIS A 51 0.30 4.87 3.14
N LEU A 52 -0.01 3.58 2.96
CA LEU A 52 -1.37 3.08 3.21
C LEU A 52 -1.79 3.28 4.67
N LYS A 53 -0.89 3.06 5.63
CA LYS A 53 -1.14 3.35 7.05
C LYS A 53 -1.42 4.84 7.29
N SER A 54 -0.71 5.74 6.61
CA SER A 54 -0.95 7.18 6.79
C SER A 54 -2.31 7.61 6.22
N ILE A 55 -2.73 7.05 5.07
CA ILE A 55 -4.07 7.27 4.51
C ILE A 55 -5.15 6.88 5.53
N VAL A 56 -5.03 5.70 6.13
CA VAL A 56 -6.03 5.18 7.09
C VAL A 56 -6.10 5.98 8.39
N LYS A 57 -5.04 6.73 8.74
CA LYS A 57 -5.00 7.60 9.93
C LYS A 57 -5.49 9.03 9.66
N GLU A 58 -5.70 9.39 8.40
CA GLU A 58 -6.06 10.76 8.01
C GLU A 58 -7.58 10.98 8.18
N THR A 59 -7.96 11.93 9.04
CA THR A 59 -9.36 12.15 9.40
C THR A 59 -10.17 12.88 8.33
N ASN A 60 -9.50 13.62 7.45
CA ASN A 60 -10.14 14.43 6.40
C ASN A 60 -10.01 13.80 5.00
N LYS A 61 -9.63 12.52 4.92
CA LYS A 61 -9.48 11.83 3.64
C LYS A 61 -10.86 11.47 3.08
N ASP A 62 -10.96 11.52 1.76
CA ASP A 62 -12.10 10.97 1.04
C ASP A 62 -12.38 9.51 1.47
N GLU A 63 -13.65 9.21 1.75
CA GLU A 63 -14.07 7.92 2.31
C GLU A 63 -13.73 6.74 1.39
N LEU A 64 -13.85 6.94 0.07
CA LEU A 64 -13.53 5.90 -0.91
C LEU A 64 -12.03 5.61 -0.93
N ILE A 65 -11.19 6.64 -0.85
CA ILE A 65 -9.73 6.46 -0.74
C ILE A 65 -9.36 5.73 0.55
N LEU A 66 -10.03 6.06 1.67
CA LEU A 66 -9.80 5.44 2.96
C LEU A 66 -10.19 3.95 2.95
N ASP A 67 -11.36 3.59 2.39
CA ASP A 67 -11.80 2.20 2.27
C ASP A 67 -10.89 1.39 1.33
N ASN A 68 -10.46 1.98 0.21
CA ASN A 68 -9.51 1.36 -0.69
C ASN A 68 -8.16 1.09 -0.04
N ALA A 69 -7.67 2.02 0.80
CA ALA A 69 -6.43 1.82 1.55
C ALA A 69 -6.56 0.71 2.60
N LYS A 70 -7.70 0.62 3.31
CA LYS A 70 -8.01 -0.52 4.19
C LYS A 70 -8.03 -1.83 3.40
N THR A 71 -8.68 -1.85 2.24
CA THR A 71 -8.76 -3.03 1.37
C THR A 71 -7.38 -3.48 0.86
N ALA A 72 -6.52 -2.52 0.50
CA ALA A 72 -5.14 -2.79 0.12
C ALA A 72 -4.34 -3.40 1.28
N LEU A 73 -4.44 -2.83 2.49
CA LEU A 73 -3.80 -3.40 3.69
C LEU A 73 -4.33 -4.79 4.03
N LYS A 74 -5.65 -5.01 3.98
CA LYS A 74 -6.27 -6.34 4.18
C LYS A 74 -5.78 -7.35 3.15
N SER A 75 -5.59 -6.92 1.89
CA SER A 75 -5.06 -7.76 0.81
C SER A 75 -3.60 -8.16 1.04
N LEU A 76 -2.76 -7.21 1.46
CA LEU A 76 -1.35 -7.44 1.80
C LEU A 76 -1.20 -8.34 3.04
N ALA A 77 -2.01 -8.13 4.07
CA ALA A 77 -1.97 -8.88 5.33
C ALA A 77 -2.26 -10.39 5.19
N ARG A 78 -2.78 -10.83 4.03
CA ARG A 78 -2.94 -12.25 3.71
C ARG A 78 -1.60 -12.98 3.51
N ASN A 79 -0.51 -12.24 3.27
CA ASN A 79 0.85 -12.76 3.29
C ASN A 79 1.50 -12.46 4.66
N LYS A 80 2.24 -13.44 5.21
CA LYS A 80 2.83 -13.35 6.55
C LYS A 80 3.84 -12.20 6.69
N ALA A 81 4.81 -12.07 5.78
CA ALA A 81 5.85 -11.05 5.86
C ALA A 81 5.28 -9.63 5.75
N ASN A 82 4.32 -9.43 4.83
CA ASN A 82 3.61 -8.16 4.72
C ASN A 82 2.80 -7.84 5.99
N ASN A 83 2.13 -8.84 6.58
CA ASN A 83 1.37 -8.66 7.81
C ASN A 83 2.25 -8.27 9.00
N GLU A 84 3.44 -8.85 9.11
CA GLU A 84 4.43 -8.47 10.13
C GLU A 84 4.85 -7.00 9.98
N GLU A 85 5.12 -6.54 8.75
CA GLU A 85 5.40 -5.13 8.47
C GLU A 85 4.21 -4.21 8.80
N ILE A 86 2.98 -4.64 8.47
CA ILE A 86 1.76 -3.91 8.82
C ILE A 86 1.62 -3.76 10.34
N LYS A 87 1.93 -4.79 11.12
CA LYS A 87 1.76 -4.75 12.59
C LYS A 87 2.84 -3.96 13.32
N LYS A 88 3.97 -3.62 12.67
CA LYS A 88 5.01 -2.78 13.28
C LYS A 88 4.42 -1.46 13.81
N GLY A 89 4.91 -1.07 14.98
CA GLY A 89 4.42 0.12 15.69
C GLY A 89 3.02 -0.04 16.30
N GLY A 90 2.56 -1.27 16.49
CA GLY A 90 1.25 -1.55 17.11
C GLY A 90 0.06 -1.20 16.21
N PHE A 91 0.27 -1.05 14.90
CA PHE A 91 -0.79 -0.70 13.97
C PHE A 91 -1.73 -1.89 13.75
N ALA A 92 -3.03 -1.65 13.92
CA ALA A 92 -4.11 -2.55 13.54
C ALA A 92 -4.90 -1.91 12.40
N ILE A 93 -5.28 -2.73 11.41
CA ILE A 93 -6.16 -2.26 10.33
C ILE A 93 -7.55 -2.06 10.95
N PRO A 94 -8.14 -0.85 10.90
CA PRO A 94 -9.49 -0.63 11.40
C PRO A 94 -10.50 -1.40 10.55
N ASP A 95 -11.61 -1.77 11.17
CA ASP A 95 -12.72 -2.43 10.46
C ASP A 95 -13.23 -1.60 9.28
#